data_AF-A0A3B1CK64-F1
#
_entry.id   AF-A0A3B1CK64-F1
#
_cell.length_a   1.000
_cell.length_b   1.000
_cell.length_c   1.000
_cell.angle_alpha   90.00
_cell.angle_beta   90.00
_cell.angle_gamma   90.00
#
_symmetry.space_group_name_H-M   'P 1'
#
loop_
_entity.id
_entity.type
_entity.pdbx_description
1 polymer ?
#
loop_
_entity_poly.entity_id
_entity_poly.type
_entity_poly.pdbx_seq_one_letter_code
_entity_poly.pdbx_strand_id
1 'polypeptide(L)'
;MKTKKLFYIFILLLLLLPFVTACEVKMAPSDGWTSWFNTQSDSSYYKGKAENLVKKLSQNTFEYEISRVAVIDPVNAEQKSPILGEYISTRVVEAIAKKRVFRVTQKGEVEDVLTKLNLPPSFSYTRAELERLGKALNAQAILTGKLTDLGTNLDVHLTLIDIASGEVISSATESLTRTKFAVELMRHY
;
A
#
# COMPACT_ATOMS: atom_id res chain seq x y z
N MET A 1 -81.96 -7.55 -7.03
CA MET A 1 -81.35 -7.31 -5.69
C MET A 1 -79.99 -8.00 -5.45
N LYS A 2 -79.34 -8.63 -6.46
CA LYS A 2 -78.05 -9.32 -6.32
C LYS A 2 -76.81 -8.51 -6.76
N THR A 3 -76.98 -7.49 -7.59
CA THR A 3 -75.86 -6.69 -8.15
C THR A 3 -75.32 -5.64 -7.18
N LYS A 4 -76.14 -5.11 -6.27
CA LYS A 4 -75.69 -4.15 -5.24
C LYS A 4 -74.80 -4.79 -4.17
N LYS A 5 -75.02 -6.07 -3.82
CA LYS A 5 -74.16 -6.81 -2.87
C LYS A 5 -72.76 -7.06 -3.44
N LEU A 6 -72.65 -7.37 -4.73
CA LEU A 6 -71.35 -7.59 -5.38
C LEU A 6 -70.52 -6.30 -5.44
N PHE A 7 -71.17 -5.16 -5.68
CA PHE A 7 -70.52 -3.85 -5.74
C PHE A 7 -70.00 -3.40 -4.36
N TYR A 8 -70.76 -3.63 -3.28
CA TYR A 8 -70.29 -3.34 -1.91
C TYR A 8 -69.14 -4.24 -1.46
N ILE A 9 -69.12 -5.52 -1.88
CA ILE A 9 -67.99 -6.42 -1.60
C ILE A 9 -66.73 -5.93 -2.32
N PHE A 10 -66.85 -5.45 -3.56
CA PHE A 10 -65.71 -4.93 -4.32
C PHE A 10 -65.16 -3.63 -3.71
N ILE A 11 -66.03 -2.72 -3.25
CA ILE A 11 -65.64 -1.49 -2.56
C ILE A 11 -64.99 -1.79 -1.20
N LEU A 12 -65.50 -2.78 -0.45
CA LEU A 12 -64.90 -3.22 0.81
C LEU A 12 -63.50 -3.82 0.61
N LEU A 13 -63.28 -4.55 -0.48
CA LEU A 13 -61.99 -5.14 -0.84
C LEU A 13 -60.97 -4.08 -1.28
N LEU A 14 -61.45 -3.01 -1.92
CA LEU A 14 -60.61 -1.88 -2.39
C LEU A 14 -60.18 -0.95 -1.25
N LEU A 15 -60.99 -0.84 -0.19
CA LEU A 15 -60.66 -0.09 1.04
C LEU A 15 -59.70 -0.84 1.98
N LEU A 16 -59.52 -2.16 1.81
CA LEU A 16 -58.59 -2.98 2.60
C LEU A 16 -57.18 -3.08 1.98
N LEU A 17 -56.96 -2.58 0.76
CA LEU A 17 -55.68 -2.66 0.06
C LEU A 17 -54.54 -1.72 0.55
N PRO A 18 -54.74 -0.61 1.30
CA PRO A 18 -53.60 0.23 1.70
C PRO A 18 -52.88 -0.27 2.98
N PHE A 19 -53.31 -1.37 3.61
CA PHE A 19 -52.73 -1.84 4.88
C PHE A 19 -51.57 -2.85 4.75
N VAL A 20 -51.12 -3.20 3.53
CA VAL A 20 -50.02 -4.17 3.33
C VAL A 20 -48.76 -3.54 2.71
N THR A 21 -48.78 -2.25 2.35
CA THR A 21 -47.61 -1.56 1.76
C THR A 21 -46.82 -0.74 2.78
N ALA A 22 -46.62 -1.27 3.99
CA ALA A 22 -45.75 -0.67 5.01
C ALA A 22 -44.84 -1.71 5.67
N CYS A 23 -44.28 -2.61 4.87
CA CYS A 23 -42.95 -3.13 5.14
C CYS A 23 -42.04 -2.50 4.09
N GLU A 24 -41.52 -1.31 4.38
CA GLU A 24 -40.25 -0.90 3.82
C GLU A 24 -39.22 -1.93 4.29
N VAL A 25 -39.03 -3.00 3.51
CA VAL A 25 -37.80 -3.76 3.58
C VAL A 25 -36.76 -2.78 3.06
N LYS A 26 -36.12 -2.04 3.96
CA LYS A 26 -34.88 -1.34 3.69
C LYS A 26 -33.88 -2.40 3.25
N MET A 27 -33.88 -2.70 1.96
CA MET A 27 -32.77 -3.39 1.30
C MET A 27 -31.63 -2.38 1.23
N ALA A 28 -31.04 -2.07 2.39
CA ALA A 28 -29.65 -1.68 2.40
C ALA A 28 -28.91 -2.87 1.75
N PRO A 29 -28.01 -2.63 0.78
CA PRO A 29 -27.20 -3.71 0.24
C PRO A 29 -26.52 -4.38 1.45
N SER A 30 -26.70 -5.70 1.58
CA SER A 30 -26.02 -6.43 2.66
C SER A 30 -24.52 -6.17 2.53
N ASP A 31 -23.85 -5.99 3.67
CA ASP A 31 -22.42 -5.62 3.75
C ASP A 31 -21.48 -6.55 2.95
N GLY A 32 -21.97 -7.70 2.47
CA GLY A 32 -21.25 -8.60 1.59
C GLY A 32 -21.08 -8.11 0.14
N TRP A 33 -22.01 -7.31 -0.40
CA TRP A 33 -21.97 -6.89 -1.81
C TRP A 33 -21.13 -5.63 -2.07
N THR A 34 -20.91 -4.79 -1.05
CA THR A 34 -20.04 -3.62 -1.14
C THR A 34 -18.58 -4.00 -1.33
N SER A 35 -18.17 -5.18 -0.83
CA SER A 35 -16.82 -5.73 -1.04
C SER A 35 -16.50 -6.06 -2.51
N TRP A 36 -17.51 -6.34 -3.33
CA TRP A 36 -17.33 -6.70 -4.75
C TRP A 36 -17.20 -5.47 -5.67
N PHE A 37 -17.62 -4.29 -5.19
CA PHE A 37 -17.66 -3.05 -5.99
C PHE A 37 -16.73 -1.92 -5.50
N ASN A 38 -15.94 -2.14 -4.44
CA ASN A 38 -14.96 -1.15 -3.98
C ASN A 38 -13.77 -1.09 -4.94
N THR A 39 -13.91 -0.26 -5.97
CA THR A 39 -12.79 0.25 -6.79
C THR A 39 -12.22 1.55 -6.21
N GLN A 40 -12.21 1.68 -4.88
CA GLN A 40 -11.30 2.61 -4.21
C GLN A 40 -10.03 1.83 -3.87
N SER A 41 -8.90 2.33 -4.35
CA SER A 41 -7.57 1.89 -3.95
C SER A 41 -7.45 1.91 -2.42
N ASP A 42 -7.74 0.78 -1.78
CA ASP A 42 -7.86 0.65 -0.34
C ASP A 42 -6.53 1.06 0.31
N SER A 43 -6.50 2.21 0.97
CA SER A 43 -5.36 2.64 1.77
C SER A 43 -4.95 1.54 2.78
N SER A 44 -5.94 0.83 3.31
CA SER A 44 -5.80 -0.36 4.16
C SER A 44 -5.05 -1.52 3.46
N TYR A 45 -5.30 -1.73 2.16
CA TYR A 45 -4.62 -2.76 1.36
C TYR A 45 -3.11 -2.50 1.30
N TYR A 46 -2.71 -1.30 0.88
CA TYR A 46 -1.28 -0.95 0.79
C TYR A 46 -0.61 -0.89 2.16
N LYS A 47 -1.33 -0.42 3.18
CA LYS A 47 -0.86 -0.46 4.57
C LYS A 47 -0.58 -1.90 5.02
N GLY A 48 -1.49 -2.83 4.76
CA GLY A 48 -1.30 -4.24 5.10
C GLY A 48 -0.10 -4.86 4.36
N LYS A 49 0.07 -4.52 3.08
CA LYS A 49 1.22 -4.94 2.26
C LYS A 49 2.54 -4.41 2.83
N ALA A 50 2.61 -3.13 3.20
CA ALA A 50 3.78 -2.55 3.84
C ALA A 50 4.07 -3.16 5.22
N GLU A 51 3.04 -3.37 6.06
CA GLU A 51 3.21 -4.01 7.37
C GLU A 51 3.76 -5.45 7.25
N ASN A 52 3.38 -6.17 6.19
CA ASN A 52 3.89 -7.49 5.84
C ASN A 52 5.34 -7.44 5.34
N LEU A 53 5.68 -6.49 4.46
CA LEU A 53 7.07 -6.27 4.01
C LEU A 53 7.98 -6.02 5.21
N VAL A 54 7.61 -5.09 6.10
CA VAL A 54 8.39 -4.76 7.30
C VAL A 54 8.52 -5.98 8.22
N LYS A 55 7.44 -6.75 8.41
CA LYS A 55 7.49 -7.97 9.22
C LYS A 55 8.51 -8.97 8.66
N LYS A 56 8.51 -9.21 7.34
CA LYS A 56 9.45 -10.12 6.68
C LYS A 56 10.88 -9.59 6.76
N LEU A 57 11.07 -8.30 6.50
CA LEU A 57 12.39 -7.65 6.56
C LEU A 57 13.01 -7.76 7.95
N SER A 58 12.21 -7.57 9.01
CA SER A 58 12.67 -7.56 10.40
C SER A 58 12.90 -8.94 11.02
N GLN A 59 12.43 -10.02 10.38
CA GLN A 59 12.34 -11.32 11.03
C GLN A 59 13.71 -11.96 11.37
N ASN A 60 14.81 -11.49 10.79
CA ASN A 60 16.17 -12.01 11.04
C ASN A 60 17.24 -10.90 11.14
N THR A 61 16.86 -9.65 11.43
CA THR A 61 17.81 -8.52 11.42
C THR A 61 18.57 -8.33 12.74
N PHE A 62 18.22 -9.09 13.79
CA PHE A 62 18.78 -8.92 15.14
C PHE A 62 20.29 -9.14 15.21
N GLU A 63 20.87 -9.93 14.31
CA GLU A 63 22.31 -10.23 14.29
C GLU A 63 23.18 -9.07 13.79
N TYR A 64 22.61 -8.09 13.09
CA TYR A 64 23.34 -7.02 12.42
C TYR A 64 23.38 -5.69 13.20
N GLU A 65 22.84 -5.65 14.42
CA GLU A 65 22.79 -4.46 15.30
C GLU A 65 22.33 -3.16 14.61
N ILE A 66 21.45 -3.28 13.61
CA ILE A 66 20.93 -2.15 12.83
C ILE A 66 19.90 -1.39 13.67
N SER A 67 20.25 -0.18 14.07
CA SER A 67 19.39 0.72 14.85
C SER A 67 18.74 1.82 13.98
N ARG A 68 19.40 2.23 12.90
CA ARG A 68 18.94 3.33 12.04
C ARG A 68 19.04 2.99 10.55
N VAL A 69 17.93 3.18 9.86
CA VAL A 69 17.76 2.86 8.44
C VAL A 69 17.35 4.10 7.66
N ALA A 70 17.99 4.33 6.51
CA ALA A 70 17.50 5.27 5.51
C ALA A 70 16.62 4.52 4.50
N VAL A 71 15.42 5.04 4.21
CA VAL A 71 14.51 4.44 3.23
C VAL A 71 14.57 5.27 1.94
N ILE A 72 14.92 4.61 0.85
CA ILE A 72 14.95 5.19 -0.49
C ILE A 72 13.76 4.64 -1.28
N ASP A 73 13.11 5.52 -2.04
CA ASP A 73 11.90 5.19 -2.78
C ASP A 73 12.18 4.09 -3.83
N PRO A 74 11.41 2.99 -3.83
CA PRO A 74 11.56 1.92 -4.81
C PRO A 74 11.47 2.43 -6.24
N VAL A 75 12.32 1.90 -7.11
CA VAL A 75 12.41 2.31 -8.51
C VAL A 75 11.71 1.34 -9.44
N ASN A 76 11.27 1.81 -10.60
CA ASN A 76 10.78 0.94 -11.67
C ASN A 76 11.94 0.41 -12.54
N ALA A 77 11.61 -0.27 -13.64
CA ALA A 77 12.58 -0.80 -14.59
C ALA A 77 13.46 0.30 -15.26
N GLU A 78 13.02 1.56 -15.27
CA GLU A 78 13.76 2.71 -15.80
C GLU A 78 14.67 3.37 -14.75
N GLN A 79 14.83 2.79 -13.55
CA GLN A 79 15.58 3.38 -12.42
C GLN A 79 15.03 4.75 -11.99
N LYS A 80 13.72 4.95 -12.11
CA LYS A 80 13.02 6.13 -11.58
C LYS A 80 12.06 5.69 -10.50
N SER A 81 11.90 6.50 -9.46
CA SER A 81 10.91 6.26 -8.39
C SER A 81 9.56 6.80 -8.84
N PRO A 82 8.59 5.96 -9.21
CA PRO A 82 7.26 6.44 -9.56
C PRO A 82 6.47 6.85 -8.30
N ILE A 83 5.34 7.53 -8.47
CA ILE A 83 4.44 7.93 -7.36
C ILE A 83 4.03 6.71 -6.53
N LEU A 84 3.84 5.54 -7.15
CA LEU A 84 3.58 4.31 -6.40
C LEU A 84 4.75 3.93 -5.47
N GLY A 85 6.00 4.12 -5.90
CA GLY A 85 7.20 3.86 -5.11
C GLY A 85 7.27 4.76 -3.88
N GLU A 86 7.08 6.05 -4.09
CA GLU A 86 6.96 7.03 -3.00
C GLU A 86 5.84 6.69 -2.01
N TYR A 87 4.68 6.28 -2.52
CA TYR A 87 3.56 5.91 -1.65
C TYR A 87 3.88 4.65 -0.83
N ILE A 88 4.51 3.64 -1.45
CA ILE A 88 4.93 2.41 -0.78
C ILE A 88 5.99 2.69 0.27
N SER A 89 7.01 3.49 -0.03
CA SER A 89 8.06 3.84 0.94
C SER A 89 7.46 4.57 2.15
N THR A 90 6.52 5.49 1.93
CA THR A 90 5.79 6.17 3.01
C THR A 90 5.08 5.17 3.93
N ARG A 91 4.34 4.21 3.36
CA ARG A 91 3.66 3.15 4.15
C ARG A 91 4.64 2.24 4.89
N VAL A 92 5.81 1.99 4.31
CA VAL A 92 6.88 1.21 4.94
C VAL A 92 7.49 1.97 6.11
N VAL A 93 7.79 3.26 5.95
CA VAL A 93 8.29 4.14 7.03
C VAL A 93 7.28 4.18 8.19
N GLU A 94 5.99 4.36 7.89
CA GLU A 94 4.91 4.31 8.89
C GLU A 94 4.91 2.97 9.65
N ALA A 95 5.01 1.85 8.93
CA ALA A 95 5.01 0.51 9.52
C ALA A 95 6.26 0.25 10.38
N ILE A 96 7.44 0.72 9.96
CA ILE A 96 8.69 0.64 10.75
C ILE A 96 8.54 1.46 12.03
N ALA A 97 8.08 2.71 11.92
CA ALA A 97 7.94 3.63 13.05
C ALA A 97 6.91 3.13 14.08
N LYS A 98 5.76 2.63 13.60
CA LYS A 98 4.70 2.05 14.45
C LYS A 98 5.19 0.84 15.24
N LYS A 99 5.96 -0.05 14.60
CA LYS A 99 6.50 -1.26 15.23
C LYS A 99 7.80 -1.01 16.00
N ARG A 100 8.40 0.19 15.86
CA ARG A 100 9.68 0.59 16.45
C ARG A 100 10.82 -0.40 16.12
N VAL A 101 10.80 -0.93 14.90
CA VAL A 101 11.82 -1.90 14.45
C VAL A 101 13.17 -1.19 14.26
N PHE A 102 13.16 -0.03 13.61
CA PHE A 102 14.32 0.80 13.35
C PHE A 102 13.98 2.26 13.60
N ARG A 103 14.99 3.08 13.86
CA ARG A 103 14.91 4.52 13.67
C ARG A 103 15.00 4.81 12.18
N VAL A 104 14.14 5.68 11.67
CA VAL A 104 14.10 5.98 10.24
C VAL A 104 14.54 7.42 10.00
N THR A 105 15.42 7.61 9.02
CA THR A 105 15.81 8.96 8.58
C THR A 105 14.64 9.65 7.89
N GLN A 106 14.49 10.97 8.07
CA GLN A 106 13.38 11.70 7.48
C GLN A 106 13.47 11.72 5.95
N LYS A 107 12.33 11.62 5.26
CA LYS A 107 12.28 11.53 3.79
C LYS A 107 12.98 12.71 3.11
N GLY A 108 12.66 13.95 3.51
CA GLY A 108 13.30 15.14 2.94
C GLY A 108 14.82 15.18 3.17
N GLU A 109 15.32 14.63 4.28
CA GLU A 109 16.76 14.50 4.52
C GLU A 109 17.41 13.51 3.55
N VAL A 110 16.74 12.39 3.24
CA VAL A 110 17.18 11.42 2.24
C VAL A 110 17.26 12.05 0.85
N GLU A 111 16.22 12.78 0.43
CA GLU A 111 16.15 13.46 -0.86
C GLU A 111 17.22 14.55 -1.01
N ASP A 112 17.41 15.36 0.03
CA ASP A 112 18.45 16.39 0.08
C ASP A 112 19.84 15.78 -0.08
N VAL A 113 20.11 14.66 0.59
CA VAL A 113 21.41 13.98 0.50
C VAL A 113 21.62 13.36 -0.88
N LEU A 114 20.62 12.67 -1.43
CA LEU A 114 20.69 12.11 -2.79
C LEU A 114 21.01 13.21 -3.81
N THR A 115 20.33 14.35 -3.70
CA THR A 115 20.57 15.52 -4.54
C THR A 115 21.98 16.08 -4.36
N LYS A 116 22.43 16.30 -3.11
CA LYS A 116 23.77 16.83 -2.81
C LYS A 116 24.89 15.91 -3.29
N LEU A 117 24.67 14.60 -3.25
CA LEU A 117 25.63 13.60 -3.72
C LEU A 117 25.55 13.34 -5.23
N ASN A 118 24.57 13.95 -5.91
CA ASN A 118 24.24 13.71 -7.32
C ASN A 118 23.98 12.21 -7.60
N LEU A 119 23.25 11.57 -6.70
CA LEU A 119 22.87 10.16 -6.78
C LEU A 119 21.37 10.06 -7.07
N PRO A 120 20.96 9.40 -8.16
CA PRO A 120 19.54 9.10 -8.38
C PRO A 120 19.09 8.03 -7.36
N PRO A 121 17.79 7.99 -7.02
CA PRO A 121 17.20 6.81 -6.42
C PRO A 121 17.53 5.57 -7.26
N SER A 122 17.99 4.51 -6.63
CA SER A 122 18.41 3.29 -7.30
C SER A 122 18.13 2.06 -6.44
N PHE A 123 17.88 0.93 -7.11
CA PHE A 123 17.79 -0.37 -6.46
C PHE A 123 19.16 -0.87 -5.95
N SER A 124 20.25 -0.43 -6.57
CA SER A 124 21.60 -0.83 -6.21
C SER A 124 22.55 0.36 -6.23
N TYR A 125 23.39 0.44 -5.20
CA TYR A 125 24.48 1.40 -5.09
C TYR A 125 25.80 0.65 -5.02
N THR A 126 26.85 1.27 -5.53
CA THR A 126 28.22 0.80 -5.32
C THR A 126 28.63 0.95 -3.85
N ARG A 127 29.64 0.20 -3.40
CA ARG A 127 30.15 0.31 -2.03
C ARG A 127 30.56 1.74 -1.67
N ALA A 128 31.22 2.45 -2.59
CA ALA A 128 31.61 3.85 -2.38
C ALA A 128 30.40 4.79 -2.22
N GLU A 129 29.31 4.55 -2.96
CA GLU A 129 28.07 5.32 -2.82
C GLU A 129 27.36 5.00 -1.50
N LEU A 130 27.30 3.73 -1.10
CA LEU A 130 26.74 3.31 0.20
C LEU A 130 27.48 3.98 1.37
N GLU A 131 28.81 3.98 1.35
CA GLU A 131 29.63 4.64 2.38
C GLU A 131 29.34 6.15 2.47
N ARG A 132 29.22 6.82 1.32
CA ARG A 132 28.88 8.25 1.26
C ARG A 132 27.47 8.52 1.79
N LEU A 133 26.49 7.69 1.40
CA LEU A 133 25.11 7.79 1.85
C LEU A 133 24.99 7.56 3.35
N GLY A 134 25.61 6.51 3.89
CA GLY A 134 25.57 6.21 5.32
C GLY A 134 26.19 7.30 6.17
N LYS A 135 27.33 7.85 5.74
CA LYS A 135 27.98 8.98 6.42
C LYS A 135 27.09 10.23 6.42
N ALA A 136 26.46 10.54 5.29
CA ALA A 136 25.64 11.74 5.15
C ALA A 136 24.31 11.65 5.91
N LEU A 137 23.68 10.47 5.91
CA LEU A 137 22.37 10.22 6.56
C LEU A 137 22.49 9.72 8.00
N ASN A 138 23.73 9.54 8.47
CA ASN A 138 24.05 8.87 9.74
C ASN A 138 23.29 7.54 9.88
N ALA A 139 23.16 6.77 8.80
CA ALA A 139 22.42 5.51 8.76
C ALA A 139 23.39 4.32 8.79
N GLN A 140 22.91 3.18 9.32
CA GLN A 140 23.69 1.93 9.35
C GLN A 140 23.29 1.00 8.20
N ALA A 141 22.03 1.08 7.76
CA ALA A 141 21.54 0.34 6.62
C ALA A 141 20.68 1.20 5.71
N ILE A 142 20.59 0.80 4.45
CA ILE A 142 19.71 1.39 3.44
C ILE A 142 18.62 0.38 3.10
N LEU A 143 17.37 0.81 3.17
CA LEU A 143 16.23 0.09 2.61
C LEU A 143 15.88 0.70 1.27
N THR A 144 16.06 -0.06 0.20
CA THR A 144 15.65 0.33 -1.16
C THR A 144 14.84 -0.79 -1.78
N GLY A 145 14.33 -0.59 -2.99
CA GLY A 145 13.53 -1.59 -3.66
C GLY A 145 13.29 -1.35 -5.14
N LYS A 146 12.57 -2.28 -5.73
CA LYS A 146 12.09 -2.20 -7.10
C LYS A 146 10.61 -2.51 -7.19
N LEU A 147 9.95 -1.86 -8.13
CA LEU A 147 8.59 -2.11 -8.56
C LEU A 147 8.62 -2.75 -9.94
N THR A 148 7.98 -3.91 -10.07
CA THR A 148 7.96 -4.68 -11.33
C THR A 148 6.52 -4.93 -11.76
N ASP A 149 6.13 -4.50 -12.95
CA ASP A 149 4.84 -4.90 -13.55
C ASP A 149 5.01 -6.25 -14.25
N LEU A 150 4.36 -7.30 -13.74
CA LEU A 150 4.37 -8.65 -14.33
C LEU A 150 3.22 -8.86 -15.32
N GLY A 151 2.40 -7.85 -15.58
CA GLY A 151 1.22 -7.92 -16.43
C GLY A 151 -0.04 -8.44 -15.70
N THR A 152 0.10 -9.41 -14.79
CA THR A 152 -0.99 -9.93 -13.94
C THR A 152 -1.09 -9.22 -12.59
N ASN A 153 0.05 -8.87 -12.02
CA ASN A 153 0.22 -8.20 -10.73
C ASN A 153 1.42 -7.26 -10.81
N LEU A 154 1.55 -6.37 -9.83
CA LEU A 154 2.78 -5.61 -9.62
C LEU A 154 3.51 -6.24 -8.44
N ASP A 155 4.82 -6.37 -8.51
CA ASP A 155 5.62 -6.83 -7.37
C ASP A 155 6.42 -5.69 -6.78
N VAL A 156 6.31 -5.53 -5.45
CA VAL A 156 7.20 -4.71 -4.65
C VAL A 156 8.25 -5.61 -4.06
N HIS A 157 9.49 -5.40 -4.46
CA HIS A 157 10.63 -6.09 -3.86
C HIS A 157 11.48 -5.07 -3.11
N LEU A 158 11.66 -5.26 -1.81
CA LEU A 158 12.49 -4.41 -0.96
C LEU A 158 13.69 -5.20 -0.44
N THR A 159 14.81 -4.50 -0.28
CA THR A 159 16.08 -5.04 0.19
C THR A 159 16.70 -4.09 1.20
N LEU A 160 17.10 -4.63 2.34
CA LEU A 160 17.85 -3.96 3.40
C LEU A 160 19.33 -4.30 3.23
N ILE A 161 20.15 -3.27 3.03
CA ILE A 161 21.59 -3.38 2.73
C ILE A 161 22.37 -2.81 3.90
N ASP A 162 23.31 -3.58 4.45
CA ASP A 162 24.27 -3.06 5.42
C ASP A 162 25.25 -2.12 4.74
N ILE A 163 25.47 -0.94 5.31
CA ILE A 163 26.38 0.04 4.70
C ILE A 163 27.84 -0.33 4.91
N ALA A 164 28.18 -0.97 6.05
CA ALA A 164 29.56 -1.26 6.38
C ALA A 164 30.13 -2.40 5.51
N SER A 165 29.35 -3.48 5.31
CA SER A 165 29.75 -4.63 4.49
C SER A 165 29.31 -4.51 3.03
N GLY A 166 28.21 -3.78 2.75
CA GLY A 166 27.56 -3.76 1.44
C GLY A 166 26.69 -4.98 1.16
N GLU A 167 26.47 -5.84 2.17
CA GLU A 167 25.70 -7.07 2.03
C GLU A 167 24.21 -6.83 2.16
N VAL A 168 23.42 -7.63 1.44
CA VAL A 168 21.97 -7.67 1.63
C VAL A 168 21.66 -8.46 2.90
N ILE A 169 21.27 -7.76 3.95
CA ILE A 169 20.91 -8.34 5.26
C ILE A 169 19.59 -9.10 5.15
N SER A 170 18.63 -8.51 4.45
CA SER A 170 17.27 -9.04 4.37
C SER A 170 16.58 -8.53 3.11
N SER A 171 15.69 -9.34 2.55
CA SER A 171 14.85 -8.95 1.42
C SER A 171 13.44 -9.48 1.60
N ALA A 172 12.47 -8.76 1.05
CA ALA A 172 11.08 -9.14 1.09
C ALA A 172 10.37 -8.75 -0.20
N THR A 173 9.44 -9.59 -0.62
CA THR A 173 8.58 -9.33 -1.77
C THR A 173 7.11 -9.44 -1.38
N GLU A 174 6.31 -8.51 -1.88
CA GLU A 174 4.85 -8.55 -1.82
C GLU A 174 4.26 -8.29 -3.21
N SER A 175 3.28 -9.12 -3.57
CA SER A 175 2.49 -8.93 -4.78
C SER A 175 1.33 -7.97 -4.51
N LEU A 176 1.19 -6.96 -5.36
CA LEU A 176 0.12 -5.98 -5.41
C LEU A 176 -0.84 -6.30 -6.55
N THR A 177 -2.13 -6.15 -6.28
CA THR A 177 -3.18 -6.29 -7.28
C THR A 177 -3.00 -5.22 -8.35
N ARG A 178 -2.94 -5.64 -9.61
CA ARG A 178 -2.80 -4.74 -10.76
C ARG A 178 -4.11 -4.03 -11.08
N THR A 179 -4.43 -3.02 -10.28
CA THR A 179 -5.58 -2.13 -10.53
C THR A 179 -5.20 -1.05 -11.52
N LYS A 180 -6.20 -0.44 -12.21
CA LYS A 180 -5.97 0.72 -13.08
C LYS A 180 -5.24 1.84 -12.33
N PHE A 181 -5.63 2.09 -11.07
CA PHE A 181 -4.99 3.08 -10.21
C PHE A 181 -3.51 2.77 -9.94
N ALA A 182 -3.19 1.52 -9.55
CA ALA A 182 -1.81 1.12 -9.29
C ALA A 182 -0.92 1.25 -10.53
N VAL A 183 -1.45 0.89 -11.70
CA VAL A 183 -0.75 1.05 -12.99
C VAL A 183 -0.55 2.52 -13.34
N GLU A 184 -1.52 3.38 -13.03
CA GLU A 184 -1.39 4.82 -13.27
C GLU A 184 -0.29 5.41 -12.38
N LEU A 185 -0.31 5.11 -11.07
CA LEU A 185 0.74 5.55 -10.15
C LEU A 185 2.14 5.02 -10.50
N MET A 186 2.24 3.90 -11.23
CA MET A 186 3.50 3.37 -11.74
C MET A 186 4.09 4.16 -12.92
N ARG A 187 3.27 4.94 -13.62
CA ARG A 187 3.65 5.65 -14.85
C ARG A 187 4.04 7.11 -14.62
N HIS A 188 3.74 7.66 -13.45
CA HIS A 188 4.01 9.04 -13.07
C HIS A 188 5.14 9.12 -12.03
N TYR A 189 5.81 10.26 -11.98
CA TYR A 189 7.00 10.54 -11.16
C TYR A 189 6.85 11.88 -10.43
#